data_AF-A0A2H0B638-F1
#
_entry.id   AF-A0A2H0B638-F1
#
_cell.length_a   1.000
_cell.length_b   1.000
_cell.length_c   1.000
_cell.angle_alpha   90.00
_cell.angle_beta   90.00
_cell.angle_gamma   90.00
#
_symmetry.space_group_name_H-M   'P 1'
#
loop_
_entity.id
_entity.type
_entity.pdbx_description
1 polymer ?
#
loop_
_entity_poly.entity_id
_entity_poly.type
_entity_poly.pdbx_seq_one_letter_code
_entity_poly.pdbx_strand_id
1 'polypeptide(L)'
;MIKLAKIWLLIIFLIISAFAYKISQSYSFSIHFVDEEDHIIFAQYINQNYKLYTGLSSNHQPIPYLFSAVVQKVSSPPNMPMLIKRHRQAIFLYTFIWGSILVYF
;
A
#
# COMPACT_ATOMS: atom_id res chain seq x y z
N MET A 1 9.36 26.43 21.32
CA MET A 1 8.30 26.73 20.32
C MET A 1 8.26 25.73 19.17
N ILE A 2 9.39 25.46 18.48
CA ILE A 2 9.42 24.53 17.32
C ILE A 2 8.98 23.10 17.67
N LYS A 3 9.43 22.54 18.80
CA LYS A 3 9.01 21.19 19.25
C LYS A 3 7.50 21.09 19.49
N LEU A 4 6.90 22.13 20.08
CA LEU A 4 5.46 22.17 20.34
C LEU A 4 4.66 22.28 19.03
N ALA A 5 5.13 23.08 18.07
CA ALA A 5 4.52 23.17 16.74
C ALA A 5 4.57 21.82 16.00
N LYS A 6 5.70 21.10 16.06
CA LYS A 6 5.83 19.74 15.50
C LYS A 6 4.85 18.74 16.10
N ILE A 7 4.64 18.79 17.42
CA ILE A 7 3.64 17.95 18.09
C ILE A 7 2.23 18.26 17.58
N TRP A 8 1.88 19.54 17.46
CA TRP A 8 0.57 19.93 16.91
C TRP A 8 0.39 19.50 15.45
N LEU A 9 1.41 19.65 14.61
CA LEU A 9 1.38 19.17 13.23
C LEU A 9 1.20 17.65 13.16
N LEU A 10 1.88 16.90 14.03
CA LEU A 10 1.69 15.45 14.13
C LEU A 10 0.26 15.11 14.54
N ILE A 11 -0.31 15.78 15.54
CA ILE A 11 -1.71 15.56 15.96
C ILE A 11 -2.67 15.82 14.81
N ILE A 12 -2.52 16.95 14.10
CA ILE A 12 -3.34 17.28 12.93
C ILE A 12 -3.20 16.21 11.85
N PHE A 13 -1.97 15.78 11.55
CA PHE A 13 -1.71 14.71 10.60
C PHE A 13 -2.38 13.39 10.99
N LEU A 14 -2.34 13.01 12.27
CA LEU A 14 -2.99 11.81 12.79
C LEU A 14 -4.51 11.89 12.63
N ILE A 15 -5.11 13.05 12.92
CA ILE A 15 -6.54 13.28 12.74
C ILE A 15 -6.92 13.14 11.25
N ILE A 16 -6.20 13.83 10.35
CA ILE A 16 -6.43 13.75 8.91
C ILE A 16 -6.29 12.31 8.42
N SER A 17 -5.26 11.60 8.86
CA SER A 17 -5.03 10.20 8.51
C SER A 17 -6.17 9.30 8.97
N ALA A 18 -6.70 9.49 10.18
CA ALA A 18 -7.84 8.70 10.66
C ALA A 18 -9.09 8.88 9.80
N PHE A 19 -9.41 10.13 9.41
CA PHE A 19 -10.52 10.41 8.50
C PHE A 19 -10.26 9.86 7.10
N ALA A 20 -9.05 10.05 6.56
CA ALA A 20 -8.65 9.54 5.26
C ALA A 20 -8.71 8.01 5.20
N TYR A 21 -8.33 7.32 6.28
CA TYR A 21 -8.45 5.87 6.38
C TYR A 21 -9.91 5.42 6.26
N LYS A 22 -10.82 6.04 7.03
CA LYS A 22 -12.24 5.72 6.97
C LYS A 22 -12.80 5.88 5.55
N ILE A 23 -12.49 7.01 4.90
CA ILE A 23 -12.91 7.28 3.52
C ILE A 23 -12.32 6.24 2.56
N SER A 24 -11.00 5.98 2.65
CA SER A 24 -10.32 4.98 1.83
C SER A 24 -10.95 3.59 1.93
N GLN A 25 -11.36 3.17 3.13
CA GLN A 25 -12.02 1.88 3.33
C GLN A 25 -13.45 1.84 2.78
N SER A 26 -14.18 2.96 2.81
CA SER A 26 -15.55 3.03 2.28
C SER A 26 -15.59 3.06 0.75
N TYR A 27 -14.58 3.64 0.11
CA TYR A 27 -14.51 3.81 -1.35
C TYR A 27 -13.40 2.97 -2.00
N SER A 28 -12.96 1.90 -1.34
CA SER A 28 -11.83 1.08 -1.79
C SER A 28 -12.05 0.40 -3.14
N PHE A 29 -13.29 0.31 -3.62
CA PHE A 29 -13.62 -0.29 -4.91
C PHE A 29 -14.20 0.71 -5.91
N SER A 30 -14.29 1.98 -5.54
CA SER A 30 -14.89 3.01 -6.40
C SER A 30 -13.95 3.50 -7.50
N ILE A 31 -12.65 3.25 -7.36
CA ILE A 31 -11.62 3.67 -8.30
C ILE A 31 -10.82 2.45 -8.72
N HIS A 32 -10.79 2.20 -10.01
CA HIS A 32 -9.97 1.17 -10.63
C HIS A 32 -8.58 1.75 -10.95
N PHE A 33 -7.53 1.08 -10.46
CA PHE A 33 -6.15 1.43 -10.73
C PHE A 33 -5.54 0.36 -11.64
N VAL A 34 -5.24 0.71 -12.89
CA VAL A 34 -4.72 -0.25 -13.88
C VAL A 34 -3.42 -0.90 -13.39
N ASP A 35 -2.49 -0.10 -12.86
CA ASP A 35 -1.22 -0.60 -12.31
C ASP A 35 -1.42 -1.57 -11.12
N GLU A 36 -2.54 -1.48 -10.37
CA GLU A 36 -2.84 -2.39 -9.27
C GLU A 36 -3.01 -3.83 -9.77
N GLU A 37 -3.57 -4.02 -10.96
CA GLU A 37 -3.78 -5.34 -11.56
C GLU A 37 -2.46 -6.00 -11.93
N ASP A 38 -1.59 -5.28 -12.62
CA ASP A 38 -0.26 -5.76 -12.99
C ASP A 38 0.56 -6.10 -11.74
N HIS A 39 0.52 -5.25 -10.72
CA HIS A 39 1.21 -5.51 -9.46
C HIS A 39 0.72 -6.79 -8.79
N ILE A 40 -0.61 -7.01 -8.74
CA ILE A 40 -1.23 -8.19 -8.15
C ILE A 40 -0.85 -9.47 -8.91
N ILE A 41 -0.90 -9.45 -10.24
CA ILE A 41 -0.62 -10.63 -11.07
C ILE A 41 0.86 -11.04 -10.95
N PHE A 42 1.78 -10.09 -11.09
CA PHE A 42 3.21 -10.38 -10.96
C PHE A 42 3.57 -10.85 -9.55
N ALA A 43 2.96 -10.30 -8.52
CA ALA A 43 3.11 -10.77 -7.15
C ALA A 43 2.65 -12.22 -6.95
N GLN A 44 1.56 -12.62 -7.60
CA GLN A 44 1.08 -14.00 -7.56
C GLN A 44 2.10 -14.95 -8.21
N TYR A 45 2.68 -14.58 -9.35
CA TYR A 45 3.74 -15.36 -9.99
C TYR A 45 4.98 -15.46 -9.10
N ILE A 46 5.41 -14.38 -8.45
CA ILE A 46 6.53 -14.42 -7.49
C ILE A 46 6.24 -15.40 -6.36
N ASN A 47 5.03 -15.37 -5.80
CA ASN A 47 4.60 -16.28 -4.72
C ASN A 47 4.54 -17.75 -5.17
N GLN A 48 4.44 -18.01 -6.48
CA GLN A 48 4.53 -19.34 -7.10
C GLN A 48 5.97 -19.73 -7.50
N ASN A 49 6.98 -18.99 -7.05
CA ASN A 49 8.41 -19.18 -7.35
C ASN A 49 8.83 -18.88 -8.79
N TYR A 50 8.03 -18.13 -9.55
CA TYR A 50 8.49 -17.58 -10.82
C TYR A 50 9.52 -16.47 -10.58
N LYS A 51 10.58 -16.47 -11.38
CA LYS A 51 11.62 -15.45 -11.35
C LYS A 51 11.24 -14.27 -12.24
N LEU A 52 11.33 -13.06 -11.68
CA LEU A 52 11.18 -11.82 -12.45
C LEU A 52 12.26 -11.75 -13.55
N TYR A 53 11.90 -11.25 -14.72
CA TYR A 53 12.78 -10.99 -15.87
C TYR A 53 13.45 -12.20 -16.54
N THR A 54 13.23 -13.44 -16.06
CA THR A 54 13.69 -14.65 -16.76
C THR A 54 12.59 -15.34 -17.56
N GLY A 55 11.33 -14.98 -17.32
CA GLY A 55 10.16 -15.48 -18.06
C GLY A 55 8.94 -14.55 -18.04
N LEU A 56 9.03 -13.45 -17.28
CA LEU A 56 8.01 -12.41 -17.16
C LEU A 56 8.71 -11.07 -17.39
N SER A 57 8.36 -10.40 -18.49
CA SER A 57 8.87 -9.07 -18.82
C SER A 57 7.90 -8.01 -18.32
N SER A 58 8.42 -6.97 -17.68
CA SER A 58 7.68 -5.77 -17.31
C SER A 58 8.58 -4.55 -17.47
N ASN A 59 7.99 -3.41 -17.84
CA ASN A 59 8.65 -2.12 -17.89
C ASN A 59 8.81 -1.45 -16.50
N HIS A 60 8.19 -1.99 -15.45
CA HIS A 60 8.28 -1.46 -14.10
C HIS A 60 9.50 -1.98 -13.33
N GLN A 61 9.92 -1.20 -12.33
CA GLN A 61 10.88 -1.62 -11.30
C GLN A 61 10.29 -2.80 -10.49
N PRO A 62 11.12 -3.69 -9.92
CA PRO A 62 10.63 -4.89 -9.23
C PRO A 62 9.98 -4.63 -7.87
N ILE A 63 10.22 -3.46 -7.27
CA ILE A 63 9.82 -3.14 -5.90
C ILE A 63 8.31 -3.28 -5.66
N PRO A 64 7.41 -2.73 -6.51
CA PRO A 64 5.97 -2.86 -6.33
C PRO A 64 5.50 -4.32 -6.36
N TYR A 65 6.12 -5.17 -7.21
CA TYR A 65 5.81 -6.60 -7.28
C TYR A 65 6.21 -7.35 -6.02
N LEU A 66 7.42 -7.08 -5.51
CA LEU A 66 7.89 -7.68 -4.27
C LEU A 66 7.03 -7.23 -3.07
N PHE A 67 6.69 -5.95 -3.01
CA PHE A 67 5.79 -5.42 -1.98
C PHE A 67 4.41 -6.10 -2.05
N SER A 68 3.81 -6.17 -3.23
CA SER A 68 2.53 -6.85 -3.43
C SER A 68 2.60 -8.34 -3.09
N ALA A 69 3.71 -9.03 -3.42
CA ALA A 69 3.92 -10.43 -3.06
C ALA A 69 3.94 -10.64 -1.54
N VAL A 70 4.62 -9.76 -0.80
CA VAL A 70 4.62 -9.77 0.66
C VAL A 70 3.22 -9.53 1.22
N VAL A 71 2.48 -8.55 0.69
CA VAL A 71 1.10 -8.28 1.12
C VAL A 71 0.21 -9.49 0.92
N GLN A 72 0.27 -10.13 -0.26
CA GLN A 72 -0.48 -11.36 -0.55
C GLN A 72 -0.14 -12.49 0.41
N LYS A 73 1.16 -12.73 0.62
CA LYS A 73 1.66 -13.85 1.45
C LYS A 73 1.34 -13.68 2.93
N VAL A 74 1.42 -12.44 3.45
CA VAL A 74 1.13 -12.15 4.86
C VAL A 74 -0.38 -12.10 5.12
N SER A 75 -1.16 -11.53 4.19
CA SER A 75 -2.61 -11.33 4.42
C SER A 75 -3.50 -12.47 3.94
N SER A 76 -2.99 -13.39 3.10
CA SER A 76 -3.67 -14.57 2.56
C SER A 76 -5.16 -14.33 2.24
N PRO A 77 -5.48 -13.35 1.38
CA PRO A 77 -6.86 -12.96 1.13
C PRO A 77 -7.61 -14.08 0.39
N PRO A 78 -8.83 -14.45 0.82
CA PRO A 78 -9.59 -15.57 0.27
C PRO A 78 -10.28 -15.24 -1.06
N ASN A 79 -10.31 -13.97 -1.47
CA ASN A 79 -10.96 -13.51 -2.70
C ASN A 79 -10.37 -12.17 -3.19
N MET A 80 -10.66 -11.84 -4.45
CA MET A 80 -10.15 -10.64 -5.12
C MET A 80 -10.55 -9.33 -4.43
N PRO A 81 -11.82 -9.13 -3.97
CA PRO A 81 -12.16 -7.93 -3.23
C PRO A 81 -11.31 -7.73 -1.97
N MET A 82 -11.12 -8.81 -1.19
CA MET A 82 -10.29 -8.74 0.01
C MET A 82 -8.83 -8.50 -0.34
N LEU A 83 -8.33 -9.08 -1.43
CA LEU A 83 -6.97 -8.85 -1.94
C LEU A 83 -6.72 -7.36 -2.25
N ILE A 84 -7.59 -6.74 -3.03
CA ILE A 84 -7.54 -5.30 -3.35
C ILE A 84 -7.59 -4.47 -2.06
N LYS A 85 -8.53 -4.79 -1.15
CA LYS A 85 -8.64 -4.10 0.13
C LYS A 85 -7.35 -4.17 0.95
N ARG A 86 -6.68 -5.32 1.00
CA ARG A 86 -5.40 -5.49 1.70
C ARG A 86 -4.26 -4.69 1.07
N HIS A 87 -4.20 -4.60 -0.26
CA HIS A 87 -3.23 -3.75 -0.95
C HIS A 87 -3.43 -2.27 -0.60
N ARG A 88 -4.67 -1.79 -0.61
CA ARG A 88 -4.98 -0.40 -0.25
C ARG A 88 -4.68 -0.08 1.20
N GLN A 89 -4.95 -1.02 2.12
CA GLN A 89 -4.53 -0.91 3.52
C GLN A 89 -3.01 -0.86 3.66
N ALA A 90 -2.26 -1.67 2.90
CA ALA A 90 -0.81 -1.70 2.94
C ALA A 90 -0.20 -0.39 2.41
N ILE A 91 -0.73 0.15 1.30
CA ILE A 91 -0.33 1.47 0.77
C ILE A 91 -0.67 2.57 1.78
N PHE A 92 -1.85 2.50 2.41
CA PHE A 92 -2.22 3.47 3.44
C PHE A 92 -1.26 3.43 4.63
N LEU A 93 -0.90 2.24 5.11
CA LEU A 93 0.07 2.06 6.19
C LEU A 93 1.45 2.61 5.82
N TYR A 94 1.92 2.34 4.60
CA TYR A 94 3.16 2.89 4.07
C TYR A 94 3.15 4.43 4.10
N THR A 95 2.10 5.04 3.55
CA THR A 95 1.93 6.50 3.53
C THR A 95 1.83 7.08 4.94
N PHE A 96 1.14 6.39 5.84
CA PHE A 96 1.01 6.81 7.23
C PHE A 96 2.36 6.83 7.96
N ILE A 97 3.18 5.79 7.79
CA ILE A 97 4.51 5.69 8.40
C ILE A 97 5.41 6.82 7.89
N TRP A 98 5.52 6.97 6.56
CA TRP A 98 6.38 8.00 5.97
C TRP A 98 5.89 9.42 6.24
N GLY A 99 4.58 9.64 6.21
CA GLY A 99 3.98 10.92 6.59
C GLY A 99 4.26 11.28 8.05
N SER A 100 4.17 10.31 8.96
CA SER A 100 4.51 10.52 10.38
C SER A 100 5.97 10.89 10.57
N ILE A 101 6.88 10.21 9.86
CA ILE A 101 8.33 10.52 9.88
C ILE A 101 8.55 11.95 9.37
N LEU A 102 7.98 12.30 8.22
CA LEU A 102 8.16 13.61 7.59
C LEU A 102 7.62 14.76 8.45
N VAL A 103 6.49 14.56 9.13
CA VAL A 103 5.89 15.62 9.96
C VAL A 103 6.67 15.82 11.26
N TYR A 104 7.29 14.76 11.79
CA TYR A 104 8.00 14.82 13.06
C TYR A 104 9.47 15.25 12.93
N PHE A 105 10.18 14.73 11.94
CA PHE A 105 11.61 14.99 11.72
C PHE A 105 11.83 16.23 10.85
#